data_AF-A0A946DTD0-F1
#
_entry.id   AF-A0A946DTD0-F1
#
_cell.length_a   1.000
_cell.length_b   1.000
_cell.length_c   1.000
_cell.angle_alpha   90.00
_cell.angle_beta   90.00
_cell.angle_gamma   90.00
#
_symmetry.space_group_name_H-M   'P 1'
#
loop_
_entity.id
_entity.type
_entity.pdbx_description
1 polymer ?
#
loop_
_entity_poly.entity_id
_entity_poly.type
_entity_poly.pdbx_seq_one_letter_code
_entity_poly.pdbx_strand_id
1 'polypeptide(L)'
;AYHLADGKVTGTHLAPLKDLKGSLTLLNLRGTAITDADLAQLKDLSALTRLHLEKTAITDAGLVHLKGLANLEYLNLYGTQVTDAGLDQLVGLKKLKKLYIWQSKVTIAGVAKTQKALTGLQIIPDLVADKKKEEARVIALAAATKEAEALKPKAAASKTAADAETKKSAAAATAAAAAKKASDAEAKKAAAAATAAAAAKKQADATKKAYDAAAKAAAAAKAKADAATKASAAAAKQLADAQAKIVAAGGTVKK
;
A
#
# COMPACT_ATOMS: atom_id res chain seq x y z
N ALA A 1 -7.38 17.40 -14.44
CA ALA A 1 -6.68 16.64 -13.39
C ALA A 1 -6.42 17.58 -12.22
N TYR A 2 -6.83 17.23 -11.00
CA TYR A 2 -6.59 18.06 -9.80
C TYR A 2 -5.57 17.34 -8.91
N HIS A 3 -4.41 17.96 -8.72
CA HIS A 3 -3.29 17.40 -7.97
C HIS A 3 -3.17 18.12 -6.63
N LEU A 4 -3.53 17.42 -5.55
CA LEU A 4 -3.41 17.89 -4.18
C LEU A 4 -2.43 16.98 -3.43
N ALA A 5 -1.26 16.71 -4.02
CA ALA A 5 -0.26 15.86 -3.36
C ALA A 5 0.50 16.64 -2.26
N ASP A 6 1.00 15.90 -1.27
CA ASP A 6 1.85 16.35 -0.15
C ASP A 6 1.14 16.92 1.09
N GLY A 7 1.81 16.75 2.24
CA GLY A 7 1.25 16.50 3.58
C GLY A 7 0.42 17.58 4.28
N LYS A 8 -0.05 18.63 3.59
CA LYS A 8 -0.97 19.64 4.16
C LYS A 8 -2.42 19.51 3.71
N VAL A 9 -2.71 18.65 2.74
CA VAL A 9 -4.07 18.46 2.23
C VAL A 9 -4.86 17.58 3.21
N THR A 10 -5.96 18.14 3.69
CA THR A 10 -6.94 17.55 4.62
C THR A 10 -8.35 17.66 4.02
N GLY A 11 -9.36 17.05 4.64
CA GLY A 11 -10.75 17.10 4.19
C GLY A 11 -11.31 18.50 3.89
N THR A 12 -10.86 19.55 4.57
CA THR A 12 -11.32 20.93 4.30
C THR A 12 -10.98 21.40 2.89
N HIS A 13 -9.92 20.86 2.31
CA HIS A 13 -9.45 21.17 0.96
C HIS A 13 -10.25 20.45 -0.14
N LEU A 14 -11.07 19.44 0.23
CA LEU A 14 -11.92 18.70 -0.70
C LEU A 14 -13.28 19.35 -0.92
N ALA A 15 -13.71 20.25 -0.03
CA ALA A 15 -15.04 20.87 -0.10
C ALA A 15 -15.36 21.55 -1.45
N PRO A 16 -14.42 22.24 -2.13
CA PRO A 16 -14.68 22.83 -3.44
C PRO A 16 -14.88 21.80 -4.57
N LEU A 17 -14.45 20.55 -4.40
CA LEU A 17 -14.53 19.53 -5.45
C LEU A 17 -15.99 19.15 -5.77
N LYS A 18 -16.92 19.40 -4.85
CA LYS A 18 -18.36 19.16 -5.05
C LYS A 18 -18.94 19.93 -6.24
N ASP A 19 -18.30 21.01 -6.68
CA ASP A 19 -18.78 21.81 -7.80
C ASP A 19 -18.26 21.25 -9.15
N LEU A 20 -17.37 20.25 -9.11
CA LEU A 20 -16.73 19.63 -10.27
C LEU A 20 -17.27 18.22 -10.60
N LYS A 21 -18.45 17.84 -10.07
CA LYS A 21 -19.04 16.49 -10.17
C LYS A 21 -19.08 15.88 -11.57
N GLY A 22 -19.23 16.72 -12.60
CA GLY A 22 -19.33 16.30 -14.00
C GLY A 22 -18.06 16.42 -14.84
N SER A 23 -17.00 17.06 -14.32
CA SER A 23 -15.78 17.37 -15.08
C SER A 23 -14.50 16.77 -14.48
N LEU A 24 -14.51 16.46 -13.19
CA LEU A 24 -13.33 15.94 -12.52
C LEU A 24 -13.15 14.45 -12.82
N THR A 25 -12.20 14.14 -13.71
CA THR A 25 -11.90 12.77 -14.15
C THR A 25 -10.72 12.13 -13.40
N LEU A 26 -9.79 12.93 -12.89
CA LEU A 26 -8.61 12.47 -12.17
C LEU A 26 -8.40 13.31 -10.92
N LEU A 27 -8.34 12.64 -9.78
CA LEU A 27 -8.04 13.22 -8.48
C LEU A 27 -6.82 12.54 -7.87
N ASN A 28 -5.82 13.33 -7.49
CA ASN A 28 -4.63 12.84 -6.83
C ASN A 28 -4.48 13.38 -5.41
N LEU A 29 -4.57 12.47 -4.44
CA LEU A 29 -4.46 12.72 -2.99
C LEU A 29 -3.28 11.93 -2.39
N ARG A 30 -2.28 11.57 -3.18
CA ARG A 30 -1.12 10.82 -2.69
C ARG A 30 -0.37 11.57 -1.59
N GLY A 31 -0.06 10.87 -0.50
CA GLY A 31 0.83 11.35 0.57
C GLY A 31 0.26 12.50 1.41
N THR A 32 -1.06 12.60 1.45
CA THR A 32 -1.80 13.66 2.13
C THR A 32 -2.43 13.14 3.43
N ALA A 33 -3.03 14.05 4.22
CA ALA A 33 -3.64 13.75 5.50
C ALA A 33 -5.15 13.46 5.40
N ILE A 34 -5.62 12.91 4.27
CA ILE A 34 -7.03 12.51 4.10
C ILE A 34 -7.33 11.30 4.98
N THR A 35 -8.54 11.31 5.54
CA THR A 35 -9.08 10.23 6.37
C THR A 35 -10.29 9.55 5.70
N ASP A 36 -10.77 8.46 6.28
CA ASP A 36 -11.96 7.76 5.79
C ASP A 36 -13.19 8.68 5.70
N ALA A 37 -13.36 9.57 6.67
CA ALA A 37 -14.48 10.52 6.70
C ALA A 37 -14.43 11.51 5.54
N ASP A 38 -13.22 11.88 5.11
CA ASP A 38 -13.02 12.84 4.04
C ASP A 38 -13.38 12.26 2.66
N LEU A 39 -13.25 10.93 2.47
CA LEU A 39 -13.67 10.26 1.23
C LEU A 39 -15.18 10.36 0.98
N ALA A 40 -16.00 10.59 2.01
CA ALA A 40 -17.44 10.82 1.85
C ALA A 40 -17.75 12.04 0.96
N GLN A 41 -16.84 13.01 0.88
CA GLN A 41 -16.98 14.18 0.02
C GLN A 41 -16.83 13.85 -1.47
N LEU A 42 -16.23 12.72 -1.81
CA LEU A 42 -16.00 12.31 -3.19
C LEU A 42 -17.19 11.59 -3.82
N LYS A 43 -18.18 11.16 -3.01
CA LYS A 43 -19.25 10.23 -3.43
C LYS A 43 -20.04 10.65 -4.68
N ASP A 44 -20.15 11.96 -4.93
CA ASP A 44 -20.93 12.53 -6.04
C ASP A 44 -20.07 12.82 -7.29
N LEU A 45 -18.75 12.58 -7.26
CA LEU A 45 -17.83 12.81 -8.37
C LEU A 45 -17.96 11.70 -9.44
N SER A 46 -19.15 11.57 -10.00
CA SER A 46 -19.50 10.46 -10.91
C SER A 46 -18.65 10.41 -12.19
N ALA A 47 -18.05 11.54 -12.61
CA ALA A 47 -17.12 11.58 -13.74
C ALA A 47 -15.70 11.06 -13.42
N LEU A 48 -15.40 10.74 -12.16
CA LEU A 48 -14.06 10.34 -11.74
C LEU A 48 -13.70 8.96 -12.30
N THR A 49 -12.61 8.90 -13.05
CA THR A 49 -12.07 7.66 -13.65
C THR A 49 -10.77 7.22 -13.01
N ARG A 50 -10.02 8.13 -12.37
CA ARG A 50 -8.74 7.82 -11.72
C ARG A 50 -8.63 8.47 -10.34
N LEU A 51 -8.35 7.64 -9.33
CA LEU A 51 -8.18 8.07 -7.95
C LEU A 51 -6.86 7.52 -7.36
N HIS A 52 -6.04 8.42 -6.86
CA HIS A 52 -4.76 8.14 -6.21
C HIS A 52 -4.88 8.41 -4.70
N LEU A 53 -4.77 7.37 -3.87
CA LEU A 53 -4.84 7.40 -2.40
C LEU A 53 -3.56 6.87 -1.75
N GLU A 54 -2.46 6.81 -2.49
CA GLU A 54 -1.20 6.24 -2.03
C GLU A 54 -0.71 6.94 -0.76
N LYS A 55 -0.20 6.16 0.21
CA LYS A 55 0.39 6.66 1.46
C LYS A 55 -0.54 7.59 2.25
N THR A 56 -1.83 7.29 2.26
CA THR A 56 -2.84 7.97 3.09
C THR A 56 -3.25 7.08 4.27
N ALA A 57 -3.98 7.64 5.23
CA ALA A 57 -4.47 6.92 6.40
C ALA A 57 -5.77 6.12 6.14
N ILE A 58 -6.12 5.88 4.87
CA ILE A 58 -7.37 5.22 4.48
C ILE A 58 -7.41 3.75 4.92
N THR A 59 -8.58 3.34 5.39
CA THR A 59 -8.92 1.98 5.82
C THR A 59 -10.13 1.44 5.06
N ASP A 60 -10.58 0.24 5.42
CA ASP A 60 -11.78 -0.38 4.85
C ASP A 60 -13.04 0.49 5.01
N ALA A 61 -13.11 1.27 6.10
CA ALA A 61 -14.24 2.16 6.36
C ALA A 61 -14.36 3.26 5.29
N GLY A 62 -13.23 3.78 4.80
CA GLY A 62 -13.21 4.82 3.76
C GLY A 62 -13.69 4.31 2.41
N LEU A 63 -13.40 3.05 2.07
CA LEU A 63 -13.76 2.48 0.76
C LEU A 63 -15.27 2.36 0.55
N VAL A 64 -16.07 2.33 1.62
CA VAL A 64 -17.53 2.34 1.54
C VAL A 64 -18.04 3.56 0.77
N HIS A 65 -17.34 4.70 0.88
CA HIS A 65 -17.74 5.94 0.23
C HIS A 65 -17.45 5.98 -1.28
N LEU A 66 -16.66 5.05 -1.81
CA LEU A 66 -16.30 5.02 -3.24
C LEU A 66 -17.36 4.34 -4.11
N LYS A 67 -18.37 3.67 -3.53
CA LYS A 67 -19.39 2.89 -4.27
C LYS A 67 -20.15 3.70 -5.34
N GLY A 68 -20.30 5.01 -5.14
CA GLY A 68 -20.97 5.92 -6.09
C GLY A 68 -20.14 6.27 -7.34
N LEU A 69 -18.84 5.96 -7.34
CA LEU A 69 -17.91 6.30 -8.42
C LEU A 69 -17.99 5.28 -9.57
N ALA A 70 -19.17 5.17 -10.19
CA ALA A 70 -19.46 4.13 -11.19
C ALA A 70 -18.54 4.14 -12.43
N ASN A 71 -17.86 5.26 -12.70
CA ASN A 71 -16.90 5.41 -13.79
C ASN A 71 -15.43 5.19 -13.39
N LEU A 72 -15.15 4.82 -12.14
CA LEU A 72 -13.79 4.63 -11.67
C LEU A 72 -13.14 3.44 -12.37
N GLU A 73 -12.01 3.70 -13.05
CA GLU A 73 -11.24 2.71 -13.79
C GLU A 73 -9.89 2.39 -13.13
N TYR A 74 -9.35 3.34 -12.37
CA TYR A 74 -8.06 3.24 -11.71
C TYR A 74 -8.18 3.65 -10.25
N LEU A 75 -7.72 2.78 -9.35
CA LEU A 75 -7.61 3.06 -7.93
C LEU A 75 -6.24 2.62 -7.41
N ASN A 76 -5.54 3.52 -6.73
CA ASN A 76 -4.28 3.19 -6.07
C ASN A 76 -4.39 3.31 -4.55
N LEU A 77 -4.24 2.18 -3.86
CA LEU A 77 -4.29 2.02 -2.41
C LEU A 77 -2.90 1.67 -1.83
N TYR A 78 -1.83 1.96 -2.56
CA TYR A 78 -0.47 1.67 -2.12
C TYR A 78 -0.17 2.30 -0.75
N GLY A 79 0.34 1.51 0.20
CA GLY A 79 0.75 1.99 1.52
C GLY A 79 -0.41 2.51 2.38
N THR A 80 -1.60 1.95 2.19
CA THR A 80 -2.79 2.22 3.01
C THR A 80 -3.05 1.06 3.98
N GLN A 81 -4.02 1.22 4.88
CA GLN A 81 -4.34 0.22 5.91
C GLN A 81 -5.50 -0.71 5.51
N VAL A 82 -5.84 -0.76 4.22
CA VAL A 82 -6.92 -1.56 3.65
C VAL A 82 -6.63 -3.06 3.74
N THR A 83 -7.66 -3.84 4.04
CA THR A 83 -7.67 -5.30 4.17
C THR A 83 -8.58 -5.96 3.12
N ASP A 84 -8.69 -7.28 3.16
CA ASP A 84 -9.62 -8.06 2.32
C ASP A 84 -11.08 -7.58 2.45
N ALA A 85 -11.50 -7.15 3.64
CA ALA A 85 -12.85 -6.66 3.87
C ALA A 85 -13.13 -5.33 3.14
N GLY A 86 -12.10 -4.51 2.95
CA GLY A 86 -12.20 -3.28 2.15
C GLY A 86 -12.40 -3.57 0.67
N LEU A 87 -11.76 -4.64 0.14
CA LEU A 87 -11.93 -5.01 -1.27
C LEU A 87 -13.35 -5.46 -1.61
N ASP A 88 -14.07 -6.04 -0.65
CA ASP A 88 -15.48 -6.39 -0.82
C ASP A 88 -16.35 -5.15 -1.13
N GLN A 89 -15.94 -3.96 -0.63
CA GLN A 89 -16.65 -2.71 -0.91
C GLN A 89 -16.48 -2.24 -2.36
N LEU A 90 -15.45 -2.73 -3.08
CA LEU A 90 -15.12 -2.32 -4.44
C LEU A 90 -15.81 -3.18 -5.52
N VAL A 91 -16.44 -4.29 -5.15
CA VAL A 91 -17.09 -5.24 -6.10
C VAL A 91 -18.24 -4.59 -6.91
N GLY A 92 -18.79 -3.47 -6.43
CA GLY A 92 -19.78 -2.66 -7.15
C GLY A 92 -19.19 -1.83 -8.30
N LEU A 93 -17.87 -1.59 -8.33
CA LEU A 93 -17.21 -0.74 -9.31
C LEU A 93 -16.90 -1.52 -10.59
N LYS A 94 -17.94 -1.80 -11.39
CA LYS A 94 -17.85 -2.68 -12.57
C LYS A 94 -16.91 -2.19 -13.68
N LYS A 95 -16.56 -0.89 -13.68
CA LYS A 95 -15.61 -0.29 -14.63
C LYS A 95 -14.16 -0.27 -14.11
N LEU A 96 -13.90 -0.74 -12.88
CA LEU A 96 -12.57 -0.75 -12.31
C LEU A 96 -11.68 -1.73 -13.07
N LYS A 97 -10.62 -1.20 -13.70
CA LYS A 97 -9.67 -1.95 -14.53
C LYS A 97 -8.34 -2.16 -13.84
N LYS A 98 -7.89 -1.23 -13.00
CA LYS A 98 -6.59 -1.29 -12.33
C LYS A 98 -6.72 -0.97 -10.85
N LEU A 99 -6.24 -1.87 -10.01
CA LEU A 99 -6.20 -1.74 -8.57
C LEU A 99 -4.79 -2.04 -8.06
N TYR A 100 -4.17 -1.05 -7.41
CA TYR A 100 -2.86 -1.21 -6.78
C TYR A 100 -3.03 -1.32 -5.26
N ILE A 101 -2.48 -2.37 -4.67
CA ILE A 101 -2.66 -2.72 -3.25
C ILE A 101 -1.33 -2.99 -2.54
N TRP A 102 -0.22 -2.58 -3.15
CA TRP A 102 1.12 -2.80 -2.59
C TRP A 102 1.24 -2.15 -1.19
N GLN A 103 1.97 -2.77 -0.27
CA GLN A 103 2.09 -2.31 1.14
C GLN A 103 0.73 -2.05 1.84
N SER A 104 -0.34 -2.71 1.41
CA SER A 104 -1.60 -2.78 2.17
C SER A 104 -1.64 -4.04 3.03
N LYS A 105 -2.76 -4.27 3.72
CA LYS A 105 -3.02 -5.48 4.52
C LYS A 105 -3.88 -6.51 3.77
N VAL A 106 -4.04 -6.36 2.46
CA VAL A 106 -4.73 -7.32 1.61
C VAL A 106 -3.91 -8.60 1.47
N THR A 107 -4.58 -9.75 1.60
CA THR A 107 -3.99 -11.08 1.44
C THR A 107 -4.20 -11.62 0.03
N ILE A 108 -3.46 -12.67 -0.33
CA ILE A 108 -3.63 -13.39 -1.61
C ILE A 108 -5.05 -13.96 -1.74
N ALA A 109 -5.66 -14.40 -0.63
CA ALA A 109 -7.02 -14.91 -0.62
C ALA A 109 -8.04 -13.79 -0.94
N GLY A 110 -7.85 -12.59 -0.39
CA GLY A 110 -8.63 -11.40 -0.73
C GLY A 110 -8.52 -11.06 -2.22
N VAL A 111 -7.30 -11.01 -2.75
CA VAL A 111 -7.05 -10.79 -4.19
C VAL A 111 -7.81 -11.81 -5.04
N ALA A 112 -7.68 -13.11 -4.74
CA ALA A 112 -8.34 -14.16 -5.50
C ALA A 112 -9.87 -14.03 -5.45
N LYS A 113 -10.44 -13.67 -4.30
CA LYS A 113 -11.88 -13.42 -4.14
C LYS A 113 -12.34 -12.23 -4.99
N THR A 114 -11.64 -11.10 -4.92
CA THR A 114 -11.99 -9.89 -5.67
C THR A 114 -11.82 -10.10 -7.17
N GLN A 115 -10.77 -10.80 -7.60
CA GLN A 115 -10.53 -11.14 -9.00
C GLN A 115 -11.63 -12.03 -9.59
N LYS A 116 -12.18 -12.96 -8.79
CA LYS A 116 -13.35 -13.76 -9.21
C LYS A 116 -14.62 -12.91 -9.34
N ALA A 117 -14.81 -11.93 -8.46
CA ALA A 117 -15.97 -11.05 -8.49
C ALA A 117 -15.90 -10.00 -9.61
N LEU A 118 -14.69 -9.60 -10.01
CA LEU A 118 -14.40 -8.63 -11.07
C LEU A 118 -13.39 -9.24 -12.04
N THR A 119 -13.89 -10.11 -12.94
CA THR A 119 -13.05 -10.94 -13.84
C THR A 119 -12.11 -10.15 -14.76
N GLY A 120 -12.41 -8.88 -15.06
CA GLY A 120 -11.58 -7.99 -15.86
C GLY A 120 -10.66 -7.04 -15.07
N LEU A 121 -10.68 -7.08 -13.74
CA LEU A 121 -9.87 -6.21 -12.89
C LEU A 121 -8.41 -6.67 -12.91
N GLN A 122 -7.46 -5.77 -13.12
CA GLN A 122 -6.04 -6.05 -12.90
C GLN A 122 -5.65 -5.60 -11.50
N ILE A 123 -5.47 -6.57 -10.59
CA ILE A 123 -4.94 -6.32 -9.25
C ILE A 123 -3.42 -6.44 -9.30
N ILE A 124 -2.71 -5.39 -8.89
CA ILE A 124 -1.25 -5.27 -8.99
C ILE A 124 -0.68 -5.28 -7.56
N PRO A 125 -0.27 -6.47 -7.06
CA PRO A 125 0.26 -6.62 -5.71
C PRO A 125 1.75 -6.23 -5.58
N ASP A 126 2.54 -6.22 -6.66
CA ASP A 126 3.94 -5.79 -6.64
C ASP A 126 4.54 -5.62 -8.06
N LEU A 127 5.47 -4.66 -8.21
CA LEU A 127 6.35 -4.50 -9.39
C LEU A 127 7.70 -5.23 -9.19
N VAL A 128 7.99 -5.74 -7.98
CA VAL A 128 9.24 -6.44 -7.61
C VAL A 128 9.06 -7.96 -7.57
N ALA A 129 7.92 -8.49 -7.15
CA ALA A 129 7.63 -9.92 -7.25
C ALA A 129 7.53 -10.39 -8.71
N ASP A 130 6.95 -9.58 -9.59
CA ASP A 130 6.91 -9.87 -11.03
C ASP A 130 8.28 -9.66 -11.68
N LYS A 131 9.08 -8.66 -11.25
CA LYS A 131 10.46 -8.50 -11.73
C LYS A 131 11.37 -9.65 -11.28
N LYS A 132 11.28 -10.10 -10.03
CA LYS A 132 12.03 -11.27 -9.53
C LYS A 132 11.56 -12.58 -10.15
N LYS A 133 10.25 -12.73 -10.39
CA LYS A 133 9.67 -13.91 -11.05
C LYS A 133 10.04 -13.96 -12.54
N GLU A 134 10.09 -12.81 -13.22
CA GLU A 134 10.54 -12.71 -14.61
C GLU A 134 12.06 -12.83 -14.74
N GLU A 135 12.85 -12.24 -13.84
CA GLU A 135 14.30 -12.44 -13.77
C GLU A 135 14.65 -13.92 -13.49
N ALA A 136 13.93 -14.57 -12.58
CA ALA A 136 14.07 -16.02 -12.34
C ALA A 136 13.65 -16.86 -13.55
N ARG A 137 12.61 -16.45 -14.29
CA ARG A 137 12.14 -17.14 -15.52
C ARG A 137 13.13 -16.99 -16.68
N VAL A 138 13.73 -15.81 -16.85
CA VAL A 138 14.76 -15.55 -17.87
C VAL A 138 16.04 -16.33 -17.57
N ILE A 139 16.45 -16.42 -16.30
CA ILE A 139 17.59 -17.24 -15.89
C ILE A 139 17.30 -18.74 -16.11
N ALA A 140 16.09 -19.22 -15.79
CA ALA A 140 15.70 -20.60 -16.01
C ALA A 140 15.63 -20.98 -17.50
N LEU A 141 15.14 -20.07 -18.37
CA LEU A 141 15.09 -20.29 -19.81
C LEU A 141 16.49 -20.27 -20.46
N ALA A 142 17.39 -19.42 -19.96
CA ALA A 142 18.80 -19.37 -20.38
C ALA A 142 19.61 -20.60 -19.90
N ALA A 143 19.24 -21.21 -18.77
CA ALA A 143 19.83 -22.46 -18.30
C ALA A 143 19.35 -23.66 -19.14
N ALA A 144 18.06 -23.71 -19.47
CA ALA A 144 17.49 -24.77 -20.31
C ALA A 144 18.03 -24.77 -21.76
N THR A 145 18.42 -23.61 -22.29
CA THR A 145 19.09 -23.51 -23.61
C THR A 145 20.54 -23.98 -23.56
N LYS A 146 21.24 -23.85 -22.42
CA LYS A 146 22.60 -24.39 -22.24
C LYS A 146 22.62 -25.90 -22.03
N GLU A 147 21.57 -26.49 -21.44
CA GLU A 147 21.48 -27.94 -21.25
C GLU A 147 21.07 -28.70 -22.53
N ALA A 148 20.41 -28.03 -23.48
CA ALA A 148 20.06 -28.63 -24.78
C ALA A 148 21.26 -28.72 -25.76
N GLU A 149 22.36 -27.99 -25.52
CA GLU A 149 23.57 -28.02 -26.35
C GLU A 149 24.64 -29.01 -25.82
N ALA A 150 24.46 -29.54 -24.61
CA ALA A 150 25.42 -30.43 -23.95
C ALA A 150 25.04 -31.94 -24.03
N LEU A 151 24.48 -32.39 -25.16
CA LEU A 151 24.31 -33.83 -25.43
C LEU A 151 24.35 -34.16 -26.93
N LYS A 152 25.57 -34.41 -27.45
CA LYS A 152 25.81 -35.44 -28.48
C LYS A 152 27.04 -36.29 -28.09
N PRO A 153 27.06 -37.62 -28.35
CA PRO A 153 27.83 -38.56 -27.53
C PRO A 153 29.04 -39.23 -28.21
N LYS A 154 29.99 -39.66 -27.35
CA LYS A 154 30.95 -40.81 -27.43
C LYS A 154 31.97 -40.82 -28.59
N ALA A 155 33.23 -41.26 -28.46
CA ALA A 155 33.80 -42.27 -27.57
C ALA A 155 35.35 -42.20 -27.46
N ALA A 156 35.85 -42.72 -26.34
CA ALA A 156 37.01 -43.61 -26.17
C ALA A 156 38.48 -43.17 -26.39
N ALA A 157 39.29 -43.61 -25.41
CA ALA A 157 40.72 -43.94 -25.41
C ALA A 157 41.73 -42.88 -24.89
N SER A 158 41.97 -42.94 -23.57
CA SER A 158 43.25 -43.30 -22.93
C SER A 158 44.57 -42.71 -23.48
N LYS A 159 45.27 -41.87 -22.69
CA LYS A 159 46.56 -42.21 -22.04
C LYS A 159 47.14 -41.08 -21.19
N THR A 160 47.90 -41.52 -20.19
CA THR A 160 48.63 -40.87 -19.10
C THR A 160 49.92 -40.13 -19.51
N ALA A 161 50.33 -39.24 -18.60
CA ALA A 161 51.70 -38.93 -18.14
C ALA A 161 52.52 -37.81 -18.82
N ALA A 162 52.92 -36.90 -17.93
CA ALA A 162 54.28 -36.42 -17.68
C ALA A 162 54.90 -35.31 -18.54
N ASP A 163 55.55 -34.44 -17.76
CA ASP A 163 56.80 -33.73 -17.98
C ASP A 163 56.84 -32.22 -18.22
N ALA A 164 57.82 -31.68 -17.53
CA ALA A 164 58.14 -30.30 -17.23
C ALA A 164 59.09 -29.68 -18.27
N GLU A 165 59.26 -28.37 -18.14
CA GLU A 165 60.36 -27.53 -18.68
C GLU A 165 60.40 -27.40 -20.22
N THR A 166 60.47 -26.20 -20.82
CA THR A 166 61.57 -25.25 -20.67
C THR A 166 61.22 -23.91 -21.36
N LYS A 167 61.92 -22.85 -20.96
CA LYS A 167 61.70 -21.41 -21.18
C LYS A 167 62.30 -20.87 -22.51
N LYS A 168 61.86 -19.65 -22.90
CA LYS A 168 62.47 -18.64 -23.84
C LYS A 168 61.87 -18.69 -25.26
N SER A 169 61.40 -17.61 -25.91
CA SER A 169 61.54 -16.15 -25.77
C SER A 169 60.47 -15.38 -26.57
N ALA A 170 60.12 -14.19 -26.05
CA ALA A 170 59.85 -12.90 -26.72
C ALA A 170 58.95 -12.83 -27.98
N ALA A 171 57.79 -12.15 -27.86
CA ALA A 171 57.56 -10.84 -28.50
C ALA A 171 56.21 -10.22 -28.07
N ALA A 172 56.30 -9.02 -27.50
CA ALA A 172 55.34 -7.90 -27.54
C ALA A 172 53.86 -8.06 -27.08
N ALA A 173 53.59 -7.44 -25.90
CA ALA A 173 52.48 -6.51 -25.61
C ALA A 173 51.03 -7.08 -25.61
N THR A 174 50.18 -6.98 -24.58
CA THR A 174 49.90 -5.93 -23.58
C THR A 174 48.95 -6.47 -22.49
N ALA A 175 48.80 -5.66 -21.43
CA ALA A 175 47.67 -5.56 -20.50
C ALA A 175 47.84 -6.22 -19.12
N ALA A 176 47.78 -5.34 -18.13
CA ALA A 176 48.20 -5.50 -16.77
C ALA A 176 47.07 -5.98 -15.83
N ALA A 177 47.53 -6.52 -14.70
CA ALA A 177 46.90 -6.43 -13.38
C ALA A 177 45.58 -7.17 -13.14
N ALA A 178 45.68 -8.45 -12.75
CA ALA A 178 44.69 -9.07 -11.86
C ALA A 178 45.28 -10.30 -11.13
N ALA A 179 45.91 -10.11 -9.97
CA ALA A 179 46.03 -11.16 -8.93
C ALA A 179 46.68 -10.63 -7.64
N LYS A 180 45.90 -9.95 -6.77
CA LYS A 180 46.13 -9.96 -5.32
C LYS A 180 44.88 -9.52 -4.55
N LYS A 181 44.08 -10.48 -4.06
CA LYS A 181 43.36 -10.52 -2.77
C LYS A 181 42.21 -11.52 -2.85
N ALA A 182 42.51 -12.78 -2.56
CA ALA A 182 41.52 -13.78 -2.18
C ALA A 182 41.91 -14.30 -0.79
N SER A 183 41.68 -13.50 0.27
CA SER A 183 41.68 -14.00 1.66
C SER A 183 41.07 -13.05 2.72
N ASP A 184 40.52 -11.87 2.39
CA ASP A 184 39.99 -10.93 3.41
C ASP A 184 38.48 -10.59 3.29
N ALA A 185 37.71 -11.28 2.45
CA ALA A 185 36.32 -10.88 2.16
C ALA A 185 35.24 -11.70 2.88
N GLU A 186 35.59 -12.79 3.56
CA GLU A 186 34.60 -13.73 4.11
C GLU A 186 34.30 -13.52 5.61
N ALA A 187 35.21 -12.89 6.37
CA ALA A 187 35.00 -12.62 7.79
C ALA A 187 34.14 -11.35 8.07
N LYS A 188 33.91 -10.46 7.09
CA LYS A 188 33.11 -9.23 7.28
C LYS A 188 31.61 -9.38 6.97
N LYS A 189 31.16 -10.49 6.37
CA LYS A 189 29.75 -10.71 5.97
C LYS A 189 28.88 -11.29 7.11
N ALA A 190 29.48 -11.96 8.09
CA ALA A 190 28.74 -12.56 9.21
C ALA A 190 28.37 -11.55 10.33
N ALA A 191 29.18 -10.50 10.55
CA ALA A 191 28.94 -9.52 11.61
C ALA A 191 27.80 -8.51 11.29
N ALA A 192 27.51 -8.27 10.00
CA ALA A 192 26.45 -7.36 9.55
C ALA A 192 25.04 -7.97 9.59
N ALA A 193 24.93 -9.31 9.48
CA ALA A 193 23.65 -10.00 9.51
C ALA A 193 23.08 -10.11 10.95
N ALA A 194 23.94 -10.28 11.95
CA ALA A 194 23.54 -10.35 13.36
C ALA A 194 23.09 -8.99 13.93
N THR A 195 23.69 -7.89 13.47
CA THR A 195 23.32 -6.52 13.88
C THR A 195 22.00 -6.05 13.25
N ALA A 196 21.66 -6.51 12.04
CA ALA A 196 20.38 -6.21 11.40
C ALA A 196 19.19 -6.93 12.06
N ALA A 197 19.37 -8.17 12.52
CA ALA A 197 18.32 -8.95 13.18
C ALA A 197 17.95 -8.40 14.57
N ALA A 198 18.93 -7.91 15.35
CA ALA A 198 18.69 -7.29 16.65
C ALA A 198 17.99 -5.92 16.53
N ALA A 199 18.30 -5.15 15.49
CA ALA A 199 17.62 -3.87 15.20
C ALA A 199 16.15 -4.07 14.79
N ALA A 200 15.85 -5.09 13.98
CA ALA A 200 14.49 -5.42 13.56
C ALA A 200 13.59 -5.84 14.74
N LYS A 201 14.12 -6.61 15.70
CA LYS A 201 13.37 -7.01 16.90
C LYS A 201 13.07 -5.83 17.82
N LYS A 202 14.05 -4.95 18.06
CA LYS A 202 13.87 -3.72 18.86
C LYS A 202 12.85 -2.77 18.22
N GLN A 203 12.81 -2.72 16.89
CA GLN A 203 11.84 -1.89 16.15
C GLN A 203 10.43 -2.52 16.17
N ALA A 204 10.29 -3.84 16.12
CA ALA A 204 9.01 -4.53 16.28
C ALA A 204 8.39 -4.32 17.68
N ASP A 205 9.20 -4.43 18.74
CA ASP A 205 8.74 -4.25 20.12
C ASP A 205 8.35 -2.79 20.42
N ALA A 206 9.08 -1.81 19.85
CA ALA A 206 8.72 -0.40 19.92
C ALA A 206 7.42 -0.08 19.15
N THR A 207 7.21 -0.73 18.00
CA THR A 207 6.01 -0.54 17.17
C THR A 207 4.76 -1.13 17.85
N LYS A 208 4.89 -2.29 18.52
CA LYS A 208 3.81 -2.87 19.32
C LYS A 208 3.43 -1.98 20.51
N LYS A 209 4.41 -1.44 21.24
CA LYS A 209 4.17 -0.53 22.36
C LYS A 209 3.50 0.79 21.91
N ALA A 210 3.86 1.30 20.73
CA ALA A 210 3.22 2.48 20.14
C ALA A 210 1.77 2.21 19.70
N TYR A 211 1.50 1.03 19.13
CA TYR A 211 0.15 0.60 18.76
C TYR A 211 -0.77 0.45 19.98
N ASP A 212 -0.29 -0.21 21.03
CA ASP A 212 -1.06 -0.42 22.27
C ASP A 212 -1.36 0.94 22.97
N ALA A 213 -0.43 1.91 22.90
CA ALA A 213 -0.65 3.26 23.41
C ALA A 213 -1.65 4.08 22.57
N ALA A 214 -1.59 3.96 21.24
CA ALA A 214 -2.52 4.63 20.33
C ALA A 214 -3.95 4.08 20.47
N ALA A 215 -4.11 2.76 20.64
CA ALA A 215 -5.40 2.13 20.88
C ALA A 215 -6.03 2.62 22.19
N LYS A 216 -5.24 2.76 23.26
CA LYS A 216 -5.69 3.31 24.54
C LYS A 216 -6.09 4.78 24.45
N ALA A 217 -5.35 5.58 23.68
CA ALA A 217 -5.69 6.99 23.44
C ALA A 217 -6.99 7.14 22.64
N ALA A 218 -7.20 6.30 21.62
CA ALA A 218 -8.44 6.28 20.83
C ALA A 218 -9.67 5.89 21.68
N ALA A 219 -9.53 4.90 22.56
CA ALA A 219 -10.59 4.51 23.48
C ALA A 219 -10.95 5.65 24.46
N ALA A 220 -9.96 6.36 24.98
CA ALA A 220 -10.18 7.52 25.86
C ALA A 220 -10.83 8.70 25.14
N ALA A 221 -10.46 8.95 23.87
CA ALA A 221 -11.08 9.98 23.04
C ALA A 221 -12.56 9.64 22.75
N LYS A 222 -12.86 8.38 22.43
CA LYS A 222 -14.24 7.91 22.24
C LYS A 222 -15.08 8.09 23.51
N ALA A 223 -14.55 7.73 24.69
CA ALA A 223 -15.25 7.90 25.95
C ALA A 223 -15.57 9.38 26.27
N LYS A 224 -14.64 10.30 25.94
CA LYS A 224 -14.88 11.75 26.08
C LYS A 224 -15.94 12.27 25.12
N ALA A 225 -15.95 11.78 23.88
CA ALA A 225 -16.98 12.14 22.90
C ALA A 225 -18.37 11.65 23.35
N ASP A 226 -18.48 10.40 23.79
CA ASP A 226 -19.73 9.81 24.29
C ASP A 226 -20.26 10.59 25.51
N ALA A 227 -19.37 11.04 26.41
CA ALA A 227 -19.74 11.87 27.55
C ALA A 227 -20.23 13.27 27.14
N ALA A 228 -19.59 13.90 26.15
CA ALA A 228 -20.00 15.21 25.64
C ALA A 228 -21.37 15.15 24.95
N THR A 229 -21.65 14.09 24.19
CA THR A 229 -22.96 13.86 23.56
C THR A 229 -24.05 13.63 24.61
N LYS A 230 -23.75 12.92 25.70
CA LYS A 230 -24.71 12.73 26.80
C LYS A 230 -25.00 14.06 27.53
N ALA A 231 -23.99 14.90 27.72
CA ALA A 231 -24.15 16.21 28.34
C ALA A 231 -24.98 17.16 27.47
N SER A 232 -24.75 17.19 26.16
CA SER A 232 -25.54 18.04 25.25
C SER A 232 -27.01 17.60 25.14
N ALA A 233 -27.27 16.28 25.16
CA ALA A 233 -28.63 15.75 25.21
C ALA A 233 -29.37 16.11 26.51
N ALA A 234 -28.67 16.09 27.66
CA ALA A 234 -29.24 16.52 28.93
C ALA A 234 -29.57 18.01 28.97
N ALA A 235 -28.69 18.86 28.42
CA ALA A 235 -28.92 20.30 28.31
C ALA A 235 -30.11 20.63 27.38
N ALA A 236 -30.24 19.92 26.24
CA ALA A 236 -31.37 20.08 25.34
C ALA A 236 -32.71 19.71 26.01
N LYS A 237 -32.72 18.65 26.82
CA LYS A 237 -33.91 18.26 27.60
C LYS A 237 -34.28 19.32 28.63
N GLN A 238 -33.30 19.88 29.35
CA GLN A 238 -33.57 20.95 30.34
C GLN A 238 -34.12 22.22 29.68
N LEU A 239 -33.63 22.57 28.48
CA LEU A 239 -34.14 23.70 27.71
C LEU A 239 -35.61 23.48 27.29
N ALA A 240 -35.93 22.27 26.82
CA ALA A 240 -37.30 21.90 26.44
C ALA A 240 -38.25 21.92 27.66
N ASP A 241 -37.81 21.38 28.79
CA ASP A 241 -38.58 21.38 30.05
C ASP A 241 -38.82 22.81 30.57
N ALA A 242 -37.84 23.72 30.40
CA ALA A 242 -37.97 25.14 30.75
C ALA A 242 -38.94 25.89 29.81
N GLN A 243 -38.84 25.65 28.50
CA GLN A 243 -39.76 26.22 27.51
C GLN A 243 -41.21 25.78 27.76
N ALA A 244 -41.44 24.51 28.07
CA ALA A 244 -42.76 23.99 28.41
C ALA A 244 -43.37 24.67 29.65
N LYS A 245 -42.55 24.96 30.67
CA LYS A 245 -42.99 25.69 31.88
C LYS A 245 -43.34 27.15 31.60
N ILE A 246 -42.59 27.82 30.72
CA ILE A 246 -42.88 29.21 30.31
C ILE A 246 -44.21 29.27 29.56
N VAL A 247 -44.47 28.32 28.65
CA VAL A 247 -45.73 28.23 27.92
C VAL A 247 -46.90 27.95 28.88
N ALA A 248 -46.70 27.07 29.87
CA ALA A 248 -47.71 26.80 30.89
C ALA A 248 -47.99 28.00 31.82
N ALA A 249 -46.98 28.86 32.06
CA ALA A 249 -47.12 30.07 32.88
C ALA A 249 -47.65 31.29 32.11
N GLY A 250 -47.61 31.27 30.77
CA GLY A 250 -47.98 32.39 29.88
C GLY A 250 -49.45 32.44 29.45
N GLY A 251 -50.32 31.61 30.04
CA GLY A 251 -51.75 31.64 29.79
C GLY A 251 -52.47 32.80 30.48
N THR A 252 -52.30 34.03 29.97
CA THR A 252 -53.31 35.10 29.78
C THR A 252 -52.60 36.45 29.64
N VAL A 253 -52.36 36.89 28.40
CA VAL A 253 -52.31 38.33 28.10
C VAL A 253 -53.55 38.60 27.25
N LYS A 254 -54.61 39.09 27.91
CA LYS A 254 -55.81 39.58 27.23
C LYS A 254 -55.44 40.80 26.37
N LYS A 255 -56.02 40.84 25.17
CA LYS A 255 -55.98 41.95 24.21
C LYS A 255 -56.27 43.30 24.85
#